data_AF-A0A842LMS0-F1
#
_entry.id   AF-A0A842LMS0-F1
#
_cell.length_a   1.000
_cell.length_b   1.000
_cell.length_c   1.000
_cell.angle_alpha   90.00
_cell.angle_beta   90.00
_cell.angle_gamma   90.00
#
_symmetry.space_group_name_H-M   'P 1'
#
loop_
_entity.id
_entity.type
_entity.pdbx_description
1 polymer ?
#
loop_
_entity_poly.entity_id
_entity_poly.type
_entity_poly.pdbx_seq_one_letter_code
_entity_poly.pdbx_strand_id
1 'polypeptide(L)'
;KDIRRLPVVERGELVGIITDTDIISISAEMGEIIETLMEMNREPPFMDEMREEFQQGICEGCGSFSESLRFVSGRLLCESCREELEEEEEEG
;
A
#
# COMPACT_ATOMS: atom_id res chain seq x y z
N LYS A 1 21.51 -24.44 -9.30
CA LYS A 1 22.05 -25.40 -8.29
C LYS A 1 21.27 -25.11 -7.02
N ASP A 2 20.29 -25.95 -6.67
CA ASP A 2 19.37 -25.66 -5.55
C ASP A 2 20.04 -25.89 -4.19
N ILE A 3 19.99 -24.86 -3.34
CA ILE A 3 20.44 -24.93 -1.96
C ILE A 3 19.20 -25.23 -1.10
N ARG A 4 19.11 -26.47 -0.62
CA ARG A 4 17.99 -26.94 0.25
C ARG A 4 18.32 -26.92 1.74
N ARG A 5 19.57 -26.60 2.09
CA ARG A 5 20.09 -26.67 3.46
C ARG A 5 21.10 -25.55 3.69
N LEU A 6 20.90 -24.79 4.74
CA LEU A 6 21.75 -23.68 5.18
C LEU A 6 22.43 -24.08 6.48
N PRO A 7 23.76 -24.30 6.50
CA PRO A 7 24.49 -24.58 7.73
C PRO A 7 24.58 -23.34 8.60
N VAL A 8 24.28 -23.49 9.89
CA VAL A 8 24.43 -22.46 10.93
C VAL A 8 25.77 -22.68 11.61
N VAL A 9 26.65 -21.69 11.54
CA VAL A 9 28.03 -21.78 12.05
C VAL A 9 28.24 -20.70 13.10
N GLU A 10 28.74 -21.08 14.27
CA GLU A 10 29.14 -20.17 15.33
C GLU A 10 30.63 -20.37 15.64
N ARG A 11 31.43 -19.29 15.60
CA ARG A 11 32.88 -19.32 15.87
C ARG A 11 33.66 -20.34 15.01
N GLY A 12 33.18 -20.62 13.81
CA GLY A 12 33.80 -21.60 12.91
C GLY A 12 33.36 -23.05 13.13
N GLU A 13 32.49 -23.31 14.12
CA GLU A 13 31.92 -24.63 14.38
C GLU A 13 30.49 -24.72 13.86
N LEU A 14 30.14 -25.86 13.24
CA LEU A 14 28.79 -26.13 12.78
C LEU A 14 27.88 -26.42 13.97
N VAL A 15 26.92 -25.54 14.22
CA VAL A 15 25.99 -25.64 15.36
C VAL A 15 24.58 -26.07 14.94
N GLY A 16 24.25 -26.04 13.64
CA GLY A 16 22.94 -26.46 13.16
C GLY A 16 22.79 -26.44 11.65
N ILE A 17 21.63 -26.89 11.17
CA ILE A 17 21.24 -26.86 9.76
C ILE A 17 19.80 -26.39 9.69
N ILE A 18 19.54 -25.39 8.85
CA ILE A 18 18.19 -24.93 8.49
C ILE A 18 17.84 -25.52 7.12
N THR A 19 16.67 -26.13 7.01
CA THR A 19 16.14 -26.73 5.78
C THR A 19 14.99 -25.91 5.22
N ASP A 20 14.62 -26.17 3.97
CA ASP A 20 13.40 -25.63 3.36
C ASP A 20 12.13 -25.99 4.17
N THR A 21 12.09 -27.19 4.75
CA THR A 21 10.99 -27.63 5.61
C THR A 21 10.87 -26.78 6.87
N ASP A 22 11.99 -26.41 7.49
CA ASP A 22 11.99 -25.55 8.69
C ASP A 22 11.38 -24.16 8.38
N ILE A 23 11.69 -23.60 7.21
CA ILE A 23 11.12 -22.33 6.74
C ILE A 23 9.62 -22.46 6.50
N ILE A 24 9.19 -23.53 5.83
CA ILE A 24 7.78 -23.78 5.53
C ILE A 24 6.97 -23.97 6.81
N SER A 25 7.48 -24.72 7.78
CA SER A 25 6.81 -24.95 9.06
C SER A 25 6.53 -23.66 9.84
N ILE A 26 7.51 -22.75 9.91
CA ILE A 26 7.34 -21.45 10.59
C ILE A 26 6.32 -20.58 9.85
N SER A 27 6.35 -20.58 8.51
CA SER A 27 5.43 -19.77 7.70
C SER A 27 3.96 -20.15 7.90
N ALA A 28 3.67 -21.43 8.14
CA ALA A 28 2.31 -21.91 8.39
C ALA A 28 1.79 -21.44 9.76
N GLU A 29 2.62 -21.44 10.81
CA GLU A 29 2.27 -20.91 12.13
C GLU A 29 2.08 -19.38 12.13
N MET A 30 2.82 -18.66 11.28
CA MET A 30 2.67 -17.21 11.15
C MET A 30 1.38 -16.78 10.43
N GLY A 31 0.68 -17.71 9.79
CA GLY A 31 -0.54 -17.43 9.01
C GLY A 31 -1.65 -16.79 9.83
N GLU A 32 -1.91 -17.31 11.04
CA GLU A 32 -3.01 -16.83 11.89
C GLU A 32 -2.82 -15.38 12.35
N ILE A 33 -1.58 -15.01 12.67
CA ILE A 33 -1.24 -13.64 13.08
C ILE A 33 -1.43 -12.68 11.92
N ILE A 34 -0.95 -13.07 10.72
CA ILE A 34 -1.09 -12.27 9.52
C ILE A 34 -2.56 -12.10 9.15
N GLU A 35 -3.35 -13.17 9.21
CA GLU A 35 -4.80 -13.14 8.95
C GLU A 35 -5.51 -12.19 9.91
N THR A 36 -5.23 -12.28 11.20
CA THR A 36 -5.81 -11.39 12.22
C THR A 36 -5.43 -9.92 11.96
N LEU A 37 -4.17 -9.64 11.62
CA LEU A 37 -3.73 -8.28 11.27
C LEU A 37 -4.41 -7.76 10.00
N MET A 38 -4.63 -8.62 9.01
CA MET A 38 -5.32 -8.26 7.77
C MET A 38 -6.80 -7.95 8.03
N GLU A 39 -7.47 -8.71 8.89
CA GLU A 39 -8.86 -8.44 9.29
C GLU A 39 -8.99 -7.11 10.01
N MET A 40 -8.10 -6.82 10.96
CA MET A 40 -8.13 -5.56 11.72
C MET A 40 -7.82 -4.32 10.87
N ASN A 41 -7.03 -4.48 9.79
CA ASN A 41 -6.70 -3.40 8.85
C ASN A 41 -7.62 -3.38 7.62
N ARG A 42 -8.64 -4.25 7.55
CA ARG A 42 -9.59 -4.25 6.46
C ARG A 42 -10.45 -2.99 6.56
N GLU A 43 -10.27 -2.07 5.62
CA GLU A 43 -11.13 -0.90 5.53
C GLU A 43 -12.57 -1.36 5.27
N PRO A 44 -13.57 -0.84 6.02
CA PRO A 44 -14.94 -1.26 5.83
C PRO A 44 -15.40 -0.91 4.40
N PRO A 45 -16.16 -1.80 3.72
CA PRO A 45 -16.55 -1.61 2.32
C PRO A 45 -17.39 -0.34 2.09
N PHE A 46 -17.98 0.23 3.14
CA PHE A 46 -18.72 1.49 3.09
C PHE A 46 -17.84 2.75 3.01
N MET A 47 -16.51 2.64 3.10
CA MET A 47 -15.60 3.77 2.88
C MET A 47 -15.24 3.98 1.40
N ASP A 48 -15.44 2.98 0.53
CA ASP A 48 -15.06 3.06 -0.88
C ASP A 48 -15.91 4.11 -1.62
N GLU A 49 -17.22 4.11 -1.35
CA GLU A 49 -18.19 5.05 -1.94
C GLU A 49 -18.02 6.51 -1.42
N MET A 50 -17.45 6.71 -0.23
CA MET A 50 -17.17 8.06 0.31
C MET A 50 -15.81 8.63 -0.13
N ARG A 51 -14.88 7.77 -0.57
CA ARG A 51 -13.50 8.17 -0.93
C ARG A 51 -13.36 8.67 -2.36
N GLU A 52 -14.29 8.32 -3.25
CA GLU A 52 -14.29 8.82 -4.63
C GLU A 52 -14.56 10.34 -4.70
N GLU A 53 -15.23 10.93 -3.70
CA GLU A 53 -15.62 12.34 -3.79
C GLU A 53 -14.64 13.35 -3.17
N PHE A 54 -13.86 12.97 -2.15
CA PHE A 54 -12.94 13.90 -1.48
C PHE A 54 -11.72 13.20 -0.88
N GLN A 55 -10.53 13.53 -1.40
CA GLN A 55 -9.24 13.19 -0.78
C GLN A 55 -8.59 14.44 -0.17
N GLN A 56 -7.91 14.28 0.96
CA GLN A 56 -7.09 15.35 1.55
C GLN A 56 -5.63 15.15 1.14
N GLY A 57 -4.94 16.22 0.77
CA GLY A 57 -3.55 16.11 0.30
C GLY A 57 -3.03 17.37 -0.38
N ILE A 58 -2.00 17.22 -1.21
CA ILE A 58 -1.44 18.30 -2.01
C ILE A 58 -2.07 18.32 -3.41
N CYS A 59 -2.59 19.48 -3.83
CA CYS A 59 -3.08 19.69 -5.19
C CYS A 59 -1.93 19.61 -6.20
N GLU A 60 -2.08 18.81 -7.26
CA GLU A 60 -1.08 18.65 -8.31
C GLU A 60 -1.08 19.79 -9.34
N GLY A 61 -2.10 20.67 -9.31
CA GLY A 61 -2.17 21.88 -10.14
C GLY A 61 -1.42 23.07 -9.54
N CYS A 62 -1.70 23.39 -8.27
CA CYS A 62 -1.15 24.57 -7.60
C CYS A 62 -0.16 24.27 -6.45
N GLY A 63 -0.02 23.01 -6.04
CA GLY A 63 0.94 22.59 -5.02
C GLY A 63 0.54 22.91 -3.57
N SER A 64 -0.66 23.44 -3.34
CA SER A 64 -1.16 23.74 -1.99
C SER A 64 -1.85 22.54 -1.35
N PHE A 65 -1.86 22.50 -0.02
CA PHE A 65 -2.66 21.51 0.72
C PHE A 65 -4.15 21.86 0.62
N SER A 66 -4.98 20.86 0.34
CA SER A 66 -6.43 20.98 0.27
C SER A 66 -7.08 19.79 0.99
N GLU A 67 -8.17 20.07 1.71
CA GLU A 67 -9.02 19.03 2.32
C GLU A 67 -10.06 18.47 1.33
N SER A 68 -10.14 19.05 0.12
CA SER A 68 -11.13 18.75 -0.92
C SER A 68 -10.45 18.59 -2.29
N LEU A 69 -9.67 17.51 -2.43
CA LEU A 69 -9.11 17.09 -3.72
C LEU A 69 -10.03 16.08 -4.40
N ARG A 70 -10.14 16.21 -5.73
CA ARG A 70 -10.83 15.25 -6.60
C ARG A 70 -9.89 14.81 -7.71
N PHE A 71 -10.05 13.57 -8.12
CA PHE A 71 -9.29 13.00 -9.23
C PHE A 71 -9.97 13.37 -10.56
N VAL A 72 -9.39 14.33 -11.29
CA VAL A 72 -9.91 14.82 -12.57
C VAL A 72 -8.79 14.74 -13.60
N SER A 73 -9.08 14.17 -14.78
CA SER A 73 -8.13 14.04 -15.90
C SER A 73 -6.77 13.43 -15.51
N GLY A 74 -6.78 12.48 -14.57
CA GLY A 74 -5.59 11.77 -14.11
C GLY A 74 -4.78 12.49 -13.01
N ARG A 75 -5.28 13.59 -12.44
CA ARG A 75 -4.60 14.39 -11.42
C ARG A 75 -5.49 14.68 -10.21
N LEU A 76 -4.89 14.84 -9.03
CA LEU A 76 -5.58 15.30 -7.83
C LEU A 76 -5.58 16.82 -7.76
N LEU A 77 -6.75 17.43 -7.95
CA LEU A 77 -6.90 18.88 -8.07
C LEU A 77 -7.83 19.43 -6.99
N CYS A 78 -7.55 20.63 -6.50
CA CYS A 78 -8.46 21.37 -5.61
C CYS A 78 -9.61 22.00 -6.41
N GLU A 79 -10.62 22.52 -5.71
CA GLU A 79 -11.78 23.18 -6.34
C GLU A 79 -11.39 24.23 -7.37
N SER A 80 -10.51 25.16 -6.99
CA SER A 80 -10.07 26.24 -7.89
C SER A 80 -9.36 25.72 -9.15
N CYS A 81 -8.45 24.75 -9.02
CA CYS A 81 -7.75 24.20 -10.18
C CYS A 81 -8.66 23.34 -11.07
N ARG A 82 -9.82 22.87 -10.58
CA ARG A 82 -10.79 22.15 -11.39
C ARG A 82 -11.67 23.11 -12.18
N GLU A 83 -12.13 24.19 -11.54
CA GLU A 83 -12.88 25.26 -12.20
C GLU A 83 -12.07 25.86 -13.36
N GLU A 84 -10.77 26.13 -13.14
CA GLU A 84 -9.87 26.61 -14.19
C GLU A 84 -9.74 25.64 -15.38
N LEU A 85 -9.73 24.32 -15.13
CA LEU A 85 -9.68 23.32 -16.22
C LEU A 85 -10.99 23.20 -16.98
N GLU A 86 -12.14 23.33 -16.30
CA GLU A 86 -13.46 23.30 -16.95
C GLU A 86 -13.64 24.52 -17.87
N GLU A 87 -13.14 25.69 -17.48
CA GLU A 87 -13.11 26.89 -18.32
C GLU A 87 -12.21 26.72 -19.57
N GLU A 88 -11.06 26.05 -19.44
CA GLU A 88 -10.19 25.72 -20.58
C GLU A 88 -10.83 24.74 -21.59
N GLU A 89 -11.72 23.86 -21.12
CA GLU A 89 -12.42 22.88 -21.96
C GLU A 89 -13.64 23.48 -22.72
N GLU A 90 -14.28 24.52 -22.18
CA GLU A 90 -15.43 25.19 -22.84
C GLU A 90 -15.04 26.22 -23.91
N GLU A 91 -13.82 26.76 -23.87
CA GLU A 91 -13.29 27.69 -24.89
C GLU A 91 -12.62 26.99 -26.10
N GLY A 92 -12.59 25.65 -26.11
CA GLY A 92 -11.90 24.79 -27.10
C GLY A 92 -12.72 24.28 -28.28
#